data_AF-A0A6I3JA18-F1
#
_entry.id   AF-A0A6I3JA18-F1
#
_cell.length_a   1.000
_cell.length_b   1.000
_cell.length_c   1.000
_cell.angle_alpha   90.00
_cell.angle_beta   90.00
_cell.angle_gamma   90.00
#
_symmetry.space_group_name_H-M   'P 1'
#
loop_
_entity.id
_entity.type
_entity.pdbx_description
1 polymer ?
#
loop_
_entity_poly.entity_id
_entity_poly.type
_entity_poly.pdbx_seq_one_letter_code
_entity_poly.pdbx_strand_id
1 'polypeptide(L)' 'MLRPHDVRGSSTPRAGPGLLLIESTEHLSAVYHALKWSLPDDAALVVVPLHETPKLRGLAPGTTTWLRRRTVRPPRT' A
#
# COMPACT_ATOMS: atom_id res chain seq x y z
N MET A 1 14.34 -1.67 8.66
CA MET A 1 13.67 -0.47 9.22
C MET A 1 13.28 0.45 8.08
N LEU A 2 12.01 0.42 7.69
CA LEU A 2 11.43 1.30 6.67
C LEU A 2 11.68 2.77 7.05
N ARG A 3 12.39 3.54 6.24
CA ARG A 3 12.54 4.98 6.47
C ARG A 3 11.33 5.71 5.90
N PRO A 4 10.90 6.85 6.48
CA PRO A 4 9.76 7.62 5.98
C PRO A 4 9.87 8.03 4.50
N HIS A 5 11.08 8.16 3.97
CA HIS A 5 11.33 8.45 2.55
C HIS A 5 11.30 7.19 1.66
N ASP A 6 11.47 5.99 2.21
CA ASP A 6 11.31 4.73 1.45
C ASP A 6 9.85 4.50 1.05
N VAL A 7 8.91 5.00 1.85
CA VAL A 7 7.48 5.06 1.49
C VAL A 7 7.24 5.97 0.29
N ARG A 8 8.12 6.97 0.10
CA ARG A 8 8.06 7.96 -0.99
C ARG A 8 8.94 7.57 -2.19
N GLY A 9 9.60 6.42 -2.15
CA GLY A 9 10.61 5.98 -3.13
C GLY A 9 10.07 5.07 -4.25
N SER A 10 10.09 5.61 -5.47
CA SER A 10 10.38 4.94 -6.77
C SER A 10 9.49 3.79 -7.30
N SER A 11 8.80 2.97 -6.49
CA SER A 11 8.01 1.82 -7.02
C SER A 11 6.60 1.65 -6.44
N THR A 12 6.20 2.49 -5.48
CA THR A 12 4.86 2.50 -4.88
C THR A 12 3.88 3.32 -5.72
N PRO A 13 2.93 2.69 -6.43
CA PRO A 13 1.97 3.46 -7.21
C PRO A 13 1.05 4.22 -6.25
N ARG A 14 0.91 5.53 -6.50
CA ARG A 14 -0.22 6.30 -5.98
C ARG A 14 -1.47 5.75 -6.65
N ALA A 15 -2.25 4.98 -5.91
CA ALA A 15 -3.46 4.33 -6.41
C ALA A 15 -4.65 5.31 -6.53
N GLY A 16 -4.56 6.46 -5.87
CA GLY A 16 -5.51 7.56 -5.91
C GLY A 16 -5.15 8.64 -4.88
N PRO A 17 -5.95 9.70 -4.75
CA PRO A 17 -5.77 10.71 -3.69
C PRO A 17 -5.82 10.05 -2.31
N GLY A 18 -4.76 10.23 -1.50
CA GLY A 18 -4.66 9.63 -0.17
C GLY A 18 -4.51 8.10 -0.13
N LEU A 19 -4.41 7.42 -1.28
CA LEU A 19 -4.31 5.97 -1.36
C LEU A 19 -2.95 5.56 -1.94
N LEU A 20 -2.16 4.88 -1.10
CA LEU A 20 -0.84 4.37 -1.42
C LEU A 20 -0.84 2.85 -1.37
N LEU A 21 -0.11 2.23 -2.29
CA LEU A 21 0.23 0.80 -2.20
C LEU A 21 1.71 0.66 -1.89
N ILE A 22 2.01 -0.12 -0.87
CA ILE A 22 3.37 -0.32 -0.38
C ILE A 22 3.70 -1.81 -0.49
N GLU A 23 4.76 -2.12 -1.22
CA GLU A 23 5.39 -3.44 -1.20
C GLU A 23 6.50 -3.41 -0.16
N SER A 24 6.45 -4.34 0.81
CA SER A 24 7.43 -4.42 1.88
C SER A 24 7.57 -5.85 2.38
N THR A 25 8.78 -6.22 2.78
CA THR A 25 9.10 -7.47 3.48
C THR A 25 9.03 -7.33 5.00
N GLU A 26 8.78 -6.11 5.51
CA GLU A 26 8.65 -5.83 6.93
C GLU A 26 7.27 -6.26 7.47
N HIS A 27 7.19 -6.49 8.78
CA HIS A 27 5.91 -6.78 9.43
C HIS A 27 4.97 -5.56 9.42
N LEU A 28 3.65 -5.80 9.44
CA LEU A 28 2.60 -4.76 9.40
C LEU A 28 2.80 -3.67 10.46
N SER A 29 3.17 -4.04 11.69
CA SER A 29 3.40 -3.09 12.78
C SER A 29 4.57 -2.14 12.47
N ALA A 30 5.66 -2.64 11.89
CA ALA A 30 6.81 -1.82 11.52
C ALA A 30 6.45 -0.82 10.41
N VAL A 31 5.69 -1.25 9.40
CA VAL A 31 5.18 -0.38 8.33
C VAL A 31 4.23 0.68 8.90
N TYR A 32 3.28 0.26 9.75
CA TYR A 32 2.34 1.17 10.41
C TYR A 32 3.06 2.24 11.23
N HIS A 33 4.04 1.85 12.05
CA HIS A 33 4.80 2.81 12.86
C HIS A 33 5.62 3.77 12.00
N ALA A 34 6.29 3.27 10.95
CA ALA A 34 7.03 4.14 10.04
C ALA A 34 6.12 5.18 9.36
N LEU A 35 4.92 4.77 8.94
CA LEU A 35 3.92 5.66 8.35
C LEU A 35 3.35 6.65 9.37
N LYS A 36 2.92 6.17 10.54
CA LYS A 36 2.36 6.97 11.63
C LYS A 36 3.27 8.15 11.97
N TRP A 37 4.57 7.91 12.12
CA TRP A 37 5.54 8.95 12.49
C TRP A 37 5.93 9.87 11.32
N SER A 38 5.48 9.57 10.10
CA SER A 38 5.76 10.39 8.90
C SER A 38 4.62 11.34 8.53
N LEU A 39 3.48 11.23 9.22
CA LEU A 39 2.26 11.99 8.97
C LEU A 39 2.06 13.06 10.06
N PRO A 40 1.27 14.11 9.78
CA PRO A 40 0.79 15.04 10.80
C PRO A 40 0.06 14.32 11.94
N ASP A 41 0.09 14.89 13.14
CA ASP A 41 -0.49 14.28 14.36
C ASP A 41 -2.00 14.04 14.26
N ASP A 42 -2.71 14.82 13.46
CA ASP A 42 -4.16 14.75 13.22
C ASP A 42 -4.54 13.88 12.01
N ALA A 43 -3.57 13.28 11.33
CA ALA A 43 -3.83 12.48 10.15
C ALA A 43 -4.47 11.12 10.49
N ALA A 44 -5.59 10.82 9.84
CA ALA A 44 -6.16 9.47 9.87
C ALA A 44 -5.29 8.49 9.07
N LEU A 45 -4.97 7.33 9.65
CA LEU A 45 -4.17 6.27 9.02
C LEU A 45 -4.83 4.90 9.20
N VAL A 46 -5.03 4.19 8.09
CA VAL A 46 -5.32 2.76 8.08
C VAL A 46 -4.26 2.04 7.24
N VAL A 47 -3.78 0.90 7.73
CA VAL A 47 -2.83 0.04 7.01
C VAL A 47 -3.39 -1.36 7.01
N VAL A 48 -3.62 -1.91 5.83
CA VAL A 48 -4.23 -3.24 5.64
C VAL A 48 -3.30 -4.08 4.77
N PRO A 49 -2.87 -5.28 5.23
CA PRO A 49 -2.10 -6.19 4.40
C PRO A 49 -2.99 -6.74 3.28
N LEU A 50 -2.46 -6.79 2.06
CA LEU A 50 -3.13 -7.39 0.90
C LEU A 50 -2.50 -8.74 0.59
N HIS A 51 -3.21 -9.83 0.90
CA HIS A 51 -2.76 -11.19 0.60
C HIS A 51 -3.22 -11.65 -0.80
N GLU A 52 -4.37 -11.16 -1.25
CA GLU A 52 -4.96 -11.44 -2.55
C GLU A 52 -5.31 -10.14 -3.28
N THR A 53 -5.54 -10.22 -4.59
CA THR A 53 -5.97 -9.06 -5.38
C THR A 53 -7.35 -8.60 -4.92
N PRO A 54 -7.48 -7.41 -4.30
CA PRO A 54 -8.78 -6.93 -3.83
C PRO A 54 -9.72 -6.59 -4.99
N LYS A 55 -11.00 -6.32 -4.70
CA LYS A 55 -11.92 -5.74 -5.68
C LYS A 55 -11.54 -4.28 -5.92
N LEU A 56 -11.30 -3.92 -7.18
CA LEU A 56 -10.77 -2.60 -7.58
C LEU A 56 -11.73 -1.87 -8.51
N ARG A 57 -11.85 -0.56 -8.33
CA ARG A 57 -12.57 0.34 -9.23
C ARG A 57 -11.98 1.75 -9.12
N GLY A 58 -11.82 2.43 -10.25
CA GLY A 58 -11.44 3.85 -10.27
C GLY A 58 -10.02 4.17 -9.79
N LEU A 59 -9.13 3.18 -9.72
CA LEU A 59 -7.73 3.41 -9.36
C LEU A 59 -6.95 4.07 -10.48
N ALA A 60 -5.86 4.76 -10.12
CA ALA A 60 -4.94 5.36 -11.08
C ALA A 60 -4.43 4.35 -12.13
N PRO A 61 -4.17 4.78 -13.38
CA PRO A 61 -3.67 3.90 -14.43
C PRO A 61 -2.45 3.08 -14.00
N GLY A 62 -2.40 1.80 -14.38
CA GLY A 62 -1.30 0.88 -14.03
C GLY A 62 -1.41 0.21 -12.66
N THR A 63 -2.23 0.73 -11.73
CA THR A 63 -2.35 0.19 -10.36
C THR A 63 -2.85 -1.26 -10.33
N THR A 64 -3.87 -1.57 -11.12
CA THR A 64 -4.41 -2.94 -11.22
C THR A 64 -3.37 -3.93 -11.72
N THR A 65 -2.58 -3.55 -12.73
CA THR A 65 -1.51 -4.38 -13.27
C THR A 65 -0.40 -4.59 -12.23
N TRP A 66 -0.06 -3.54 -11.48
CA TRP A 66 0.93 -3.62 -10.41
C TRP A 66 0.50 -4.57 -9.29
N LEU A 67 -0.76 -4.52 -8.84
CA LEU A 67 -1.31 -5.39 -7.80
C LEU A 67 -1.37 -6.85 -8.23
N ARG A 68 -1.83 -7.13 -9.46
CA ARG A 68 -1.94 -8.50 -9.98
C ARG A 68 -0.59 -9.22 -10.10
N ARG A 69 0.52 -8.48 -10.20
CA ARG A 69 1.87 -9.05 -10.22
C ARG A 69 2.40 -9.43 -8.83
N ARG A 70 1.76 -8.97 -7.76
CA ARG A 70 2.25 -9.05 -6.37
C ARG A 70 1.30 -9.76 -5.40
N THR A 71 0.07 -9.99 -5.84
CA THR A 71 -0.96 -10.65 -5.03
C THR A 71 -1.50 -11.85 -5.78
N VAL A 72 -2.01 -12.84 -5.05
CA VAL A 72 -2.69 -13.98 -5.68
C VAL A 72 -4.09 -13.58 -6.11
N ARG A 73 -4.60 -14.15 -7.19
CA ARG A 73 -5.99 -13.95 -7.58
C ARG A 73 -6.91 -14.69 -6.59
N PRO A 74 -7.98 -14.06 -6.08
CA PRO A 74 -8.95 -14.75 -5.24
C PRO A 74 -9.58 -15.94 -5.97
N PRO A 75 -9.94 -17.04 -5.27
CA PRO A 75 -10.67 -18.14 -5.87
C PRO A 75 -12.00 -17.66 -6.46
N ARG A 76 -12.41 -18.24 -7.59
CA ARG A 76 -13.74 -17.98 -8.17
C ARG A 76 -14.75 -18.78 -7.37
N THR A 77 -15.56 -18.09 -6.57
CA THR A 77 -16.77 -18.64 -5.95
C THR A 77 -17.93 -18.61 -6.93
#